data_AF-A0A2E4D8W1-F1
#
_entry.id   AF-A0A2E4D8W1-F1
#
_cell.length_a   1.000
_cell.length_b   1.000
_cell.length_c   1.000
_cell.angle_alpha   90.00
_cell.angle_beta   90.00
_cell.angle_gamma   90.00
#
_symmetry.space_group_name_H-M   'P 1'
#
loop_
_entity.id
_entity.type
_entity.pdbx_description
1 polymer ?
#
loop_
_entity_poly.entity_id
_entity_poly.type
_entity_poly.pdbx_seq_one_letter_code
_entity_poly.pdbx_strand_id
1 'polypeptide(L)'
;MKLFIIILVTHSCLLGAAITESDLIGTWAAECISSQMTDNNGNTSGYVKDTYQFIQPEKMAFTRKWYKSSSCTGKPFSIISEMGSYKIGEVFNSNNGFVPVNTFKIKLNFDGKQAEKGLIWLSSNKKQARISRGFSKGKQNTMLNLFVFKKIN
;
A
#
# COMPACT_ATOMS: atom_id res chain seq x y z
N MET A 1 -39.86 24.20 41.18
CA MET A 1 -39.61 23.54 39.88
C MET A 1 -38.11 23.35 39.70
N LYS A 2 -37.60 22.11 39.73
CA LYS A 2 -36.18 21.82 39.49
C LYS A 2 -36.01 21.41 38.03
N LEU A 3 -35.25 22.19 37.27
CA LEU A 3 -34.92 21.92 35.88
C LEU A 3 -33.70 20.97 35.85
N PHE A 4 -33.90 19.75 35.38
CA PHE A 4 -32.78 18.81 35.10
C PHE A 4 -32.29 19.07 33.68
N ILE A 5 -31.09 19.63 33.55
CA ILE A 5 -30.37 19.68 32.28
C ILE A 5 -29.56 18.39 32.17
N ILE A 6 -29.99 17.47 31.32
CA ILE A 6 -29.21 16.30 30.93
C ILE A 6 -28.26 16.77 29.83
N ILE A 7 -27.00 17.01 30.18
CA ILE A 7 -25.94 17.21 29.19
C ILE A 7 -25.54 15.84 28.66
N LEU A 8 -26.10 15.46 27.51
CA LEU A 8 -25.68 14.28 26.77
C LEU A 8 -24.36 14.62 26.07
N VAL A 9 -23.23 14.32 26.72
CA VAL A 9 -21.91 14.42 26.08
C VAL A 9 -21.77 13.22 25.15
N THR A 10 -22.23 13.34 23.91
CA THR A 10 -21.91 12.37 22.87
C THR A 10 -20.43 12.53 22.52
N HIS A 11 -19.56 11.80 23.21
CA HIS A 11 -18.21 11.54 22.73
C HIS A 11 -18.36 10.68 21.46
N SER A 12 -18.44 11.35 20.31
CA SER A 12 -18.25 10.73 19.00
C SER A 12 -16.79 10.31 18.90
N CYS A 13 -16.42 9.24 19.59
CA CYS A 13 -15.19 8.52 19.33
C CYS A 13 -15.40 7.86 17.95
N LEU A 14 -15.12 8.62 16.89
CA LEU A 14 -14.93 8.11 15.54
C LEU A 14 -13.65 7.26 15.56
N LEU A 15 -13.73 6.10 16.23
CA LEU A 15 -12.83 4.99 16.01
C LEU A 15 -13.04 4.60 14.55
N GLY A 16 -12.23 5.17 13.66
CA GLY A 16 -12.19 4.74 12.28
C GLY A 16 -11.98 3.23 12.29
N ALA A 17 -12.93 2.48 11.73
CA ALA A 17 -12.88 1.03 11.74
C ALA A 17 -11.52 0.56 11.21
N ALA A 18 -10.88 -0.36 11.95
CA ALA A 18 -9.61 -0.92 11.52
C ALA A 18 -9.79 -1.59 10.14
N ILE A 19 -8.84 -1.34 9.22
CA ILE A 19 -8.87 -2.02 7.92
C ILE A 19 -8.55 -3.50 8.13
N THR A 20 -9.21 -4.36 7.38
CA THR A 20 -8.99 -5.81 7.41
C THR A 20 -8.43 -6.29 6.07
N GLU A 21 -7.83 -7.48 6.03
CA GLU A 21 -7.36 -8.06 4.75
C GLU A 21 -8.50 -8.17 3.73
N SER A 22 -9.73 -8.44 4.18
CA SER A 22 -10.92 -8.49 3.34
C SER A 22 -11.22 -7.18 2.63
N ASP A 23 -10.89 -6.03 3.23
CA ASP A 23 -11.09 -4.71 2.61
C ASP A 23 -10.20 -4.48 1.39
N LEU A 24 -9.08 -5.20 1.30
CA LEU A 24 -8.13 -5.09 0.21
C LEU A 24 -8.49 -5.99 -0.98
N ILE A 25 -9.39 -6.97 -0.83
CA ILE A 25 -9.72 -7.91 -1.90
C ILE A 25 -10.14 -7.15 -3.18
N GLY A 26 -9.48 -7.48 -4.28
CA GLY A 26 -9.66 -6.85 -5.58
C GLY A 26 -8.35 -6.46 -6.26
N THR A 27 -8.47 -5.76 -7.39
CA THR A 27 -7.33 -5.30 -8.19
C THR A 27 -7.09 -3.82 -7.97
N TRP A 28 -5.83 -3.46 -7.72
CA TRP A 28 -5.39 -2.12 -7.40
C TRP A 28 -4.22 -1.75 -8.31
N ALA A 29 -4.34 -0.67 -9.10
CA ALA A 29 -3.22 -0.18 -9.91
C ALA A 29 -2.79 1.21 -9.48
N ALA A 30 -1.49 1.41 -9.48
CA ALA A 30 -0.89 2.73 -9.40
C ALA A 30 -1.10 3.49 -10.73
N GLU A 31 -1.12 4.81 -10.63
CA GLU A 31 -0.92 5.67 -11.79
C GLU A 31 0.50 5.49 -12.33
N CYS A 32 0.72 5.90 -13.59
CA CYS A 32 2.04 5.86 -14.19
C CYS A 32 2.95 6.87 -13.49
N ILE A 33 4.08 6.42 -12.93
CA ILE A 33 4.96 7.25 -12.11
C ILE A 33 6.41 7.09 -12.59
N SER A 34 7.18 8.18 -12.60
CA SER A 34 8.63 8.11 -12.83
C SER A 34 9.31 7.50 -11.61
N SER A 35 10.15 6.48 -11.82
CA SER A 35 10.82 5.75 -10.74
C SER A 35 12.23 5.35 -11.13
N GLN A 36 13.10 5.30 -10.13
CA GLN A 36 14.42 4.70 -10.23
C GLN A 36 14.58 3.73 -9.06
N MET A 37 14.96 2.49 -9.36
CA MET A 37 15.12 1.43 -8.38
C MET A 37 16.43 0.71 -8.64
N THR A 38 17.19 0.49 -7.57
CA THR A 38 18.36 -0.38 -7.57
C THR A 38 17.92 -1.74 -7.05
N ASP A 39 18.04 -2.77 -7.87
CA ASP A 39 17.89 -4.15 -7.43
C ASP A 39 19.17 -4.95 -7.73
N ASN A 40 19.13 -6.27 -7.51
CA ASN A 40 20.30 -7.14 -7.73
C ASN A 40 20.77 -7.19 -9.19
N ASN A 41 19.95 -6.73 -10.14
CA ASN A 41 20.27 -6.68 -11.57
C ASN A 41 20.73 -5.28 -12.02
N GLY A 42 20.87 -4.33 -11.10
CA GLY A 42 21.38 -2.99 -11.34
C GLY A 42 20.34 -1.89 -11.16
N ASN A 43 20.64 -0.71 -11.72
CA ASN A 43 19.77 0.45 -11.66
C ASN A 43 18.77 0.42 -12.82
N THR A 44 17.48 0.25 -12.52
CA THR A 44 16.40 0.43 -13.49
C THR A 44 15.79 1.82 -13.29
N SER A 45 15.68 2.58 -14.37
CA SER A 45 14.99 3.88 -14.39
C SER A 45 13.98 3.93 -15.54
N GLY A 46 12.88 4.65 -15.32
CA GLY A 46 11.83 4.82 -16.33
C GLY A 46 10.51 5.15 -15.67
N TYR A 47 9.42 4.78 -16.34
CA TYR A 47 8.07 4.94 -15.83
C TYR A 47 7.48 3.59 -15.45
N VAL A 48 6.86 3.53 -14.29
CA VAL A 48 6.41 2.30 -13.68
C VAL A 48 4.90 2.30 -13.49
N LYS A 49 4.29 1.14 -13.74
CA LYS A 49 2.91 0.85 -13.37
C LYS A 49 2.87 -0.43 -12.54
N ASP A 50 2.64 -0.24 -11.25
CA ASP A 50 2.49 -1.33 -10.28
C ASP A 50 1.03 -1.72 -10.15
N THR A 51 0.76 -3.03 -10.10
CA THR A 51 -0.57 -3.59 -9.86
C THR A 51 -0.49 -4.64 -8.75
N TYR A 52 -1.38 -4.52 -7.78
CA TYR A 52 -1.68 -5.58 -6.82
C TYR A 52 -3.01 -6.24 -7.17
N GLN A 53 -3.07 -7.55 -7.00
CA GLN A 53 -4.31 -8.31 -6.95
C GLN A 53 -4.36 -9.04 -5.62
N PHE A 54 -5.15 -8.54 -4.67
CA PHE A 54 -5.41 -9.25 -3.42
C PHE A 54 -6.54 -10.25 -3.68
N ILE A 55 -6.19 -11.52 -3.75
CA ILE A 55 -7.07 -12.59 -4.26
C ILE A 55 -8.02 -13.05 -3.15
N GLN A 56 -7.47 -13.26 -1.96
CA GLN A 56 -8.17 -13.63 -0.73
C GLN A 56 -7.32 -13.13 0.46
N PRO A 57 -7.81 -13.23 1.71
CA PRO A 57 -6.97 -12.92 2.87
C PRO A 57 -5.64 -13.69 2.79
N GLU A 58 -4.56 -12.98 3.06
CA GLU A 58 -3.18 -13.49 3.05
C GLU A 58 -2.67 -14.03 1.70
N LYS A 59 -3.35 -13.80 0.57
CA LYS A 59 -2.88 -14.21 -0.76
C LYS A 59 -3.00 -13.09 -1.79
N MET A 60 -1.90 -12.79 -2.48
CA MET A 60 -1.84 -11.75 -3.48
C MET A 60 -0.97 -12.13 -4.70
N ALA A 61 -1.21 -11.42 -5.79
CA ALA A 61 -0.28 -11.28 -6.90
C ALA A 61 0.18 -9.83 -7.02
N PHE A 62 1.41 -9.63 -7.43
CA PHE A 62 1.99 -8.34 -7.75
C PHE A 62 2.54 -8.34 -9.17
N THR A 63 2.38 -7.22 -9.87
CA THR A 63 3.00 -7.01 -11.18
C THR A 63 3.56 -5.60 -11.27
N ARG A 64 4.82 -5.50 -11.69
CA ARG A 64 5.48 -4.24 -12.05
C ARG A 64 5.78 -4.23 -13.54
N LYS A 65 5.33 -3.18 -14.23
CA LYS A 65 5.64 -2.96 -15.65
C LYS A 65 6.44 -1.67 -15.81
N TRP A 66 7.53 -1.76 -16.55
CA TRP A 66 8.40 -0.62 -16.86
C TRP A 66 8.24 -0.16 -18.30
N TYR A 67 8.17 1.16 -18.47
CA TYR A 67 7.91 1.84 -19.73
C TYR A 67 8.92 2.97 -19.94
N LYS A 68 9.26 3.21 -21.21
CA LYS A 68 10.02 4.42 -21.59
C LYS A 68 9.12 5.66 -21.63
N SER A 69 7.82 5.47 -21.85
CA SER A 69 6.82 6.53 -22.00
C SER A 69 6.27 6.99 -20.64
N SER A 70 6.15 8.31 -20.46
CA SER A 70 5.57 8.94 -19.27
C SER A 70 4.09 8.67 -19.04
N SER A 71 3.39 8.20 -20.08
CA SER A 71 1.99 7.78 -20.01
C SER A 71 1.83 6.26 -19.83
N CYS A 72 2.94 5.51 -19.69
CA CYS A 72 2.94 4.04 -19.63
C CYS A 72 2.20 3.38 -20.80
N THR A 73 2.28 4.01 -21.98
CA THR A 73 1.74 3.51 -23.24
C THR A 73 2.77 2.64 -23.98
N GLY A 74 2.27 1.76 -24.85
CA GLY A 74 3.11 0.84 -25.64
C GLY A 74 3.51 -0.44 -24.90
N LYS A 75 4.49 -1.17 -25.45
CA LYS A 75 5.00 -2.42 -24.87
C LYS A 75 5.95 -2.10 -23.71
N PRO A 76 5.76 -2.69 -22.51
CA PRO A 76 6.72 -2.54 -21.42
C PRO A 76 8.05 -3.19 -21.81
N PHE A 77 9.16 -2.56 -21.43
CA PHE A 77 10.51 -3.10 -21.68
C PHE A 77 10.96 -4.10 -20.61
N SER A 78 10.30 -4.09 -19.45
CA SER A 78 10.50 -5.06 -18.38
C SER A 78 9.18 -5.31 -17.65
N ILE A 79 8.93 -6.57 -17.31
CA ILE A 79 7.76 -7.01 -16.53
C ILE A 79 8.26 -7.92 -15.42
N ILE A 80 7.88 -7.60 -14.19
CA ILE A 80 8.13 -8.44 -13.01
C ILE A 80 6.76 -8.88 -12.50
N SER A 81 6.56 -10.19 -12.32
CA SER A 81 5.34 -10.77 -11.78
C SER A 81 5.69 -11.70 -10.63
N GLU A 82 4.98 -11.56 -9.52
CA GLU A 82 5.29 -12.25 -8.27
C GLU A 82 4.00 -12.70 -7.57
N MET A 83 4.00 -13.92 -7.07
CA MET A 83 2.97 -14.41 -6.16
C MET A 83 3.47 -14.30 -4.72
N GLY A 84 2.54 -14.13 -3.79
CA GLY A 84 2.92 -14.02 -2.39
C GLY A 84 1.76 -13.91 -1.42
N SER A 85 2.12 -13.61 -0.17
CA SER A 85 1.21 -13.37 0.94
C SER A 85 1.39 -11.97 1.52
N TYR A 86 0.36 -11.47 2.18
CA TYR A 86 0.38 -10.19 2.88
C TYR A 86 -0.27 -10.34 4.25
N LYS A 87 0.13 -9.48 5.19
CA LYS A 87 -0.49 -9.41 6.51
C LYS A 87 -0.58 -7.96 6.97
N ILE A 88 -1.77 -7.52 7.38
CA ILE A 88 -1.98 -6.21 7.99
C ILE A 88 -1.60 -6.32 9.47
N GLY A 89 -0.75 -5.41 9.90
CA GLY A 89 -0.26 -5.35 11.28
C GLY A 89 -0.98 -4.29 12.10
N GLU A 90 -0.31 -3.85 13.16
CA GLU A 90 -0.78 -2.75 14.01
C GLU A 90 -0.81 -1.40 13.27
N VAL A 91 -1.59 -0.47 13.82
CA VAL A 91 -1.60 0.93 13.39
C VAL A 91 -0.19 1.51 13.49
N PHE A 92 0.24 2.19 12.44
CA PHE A 92 1.47 2.96 12.41
C PHE A 92 1.19 4.37 12.92
N ASN A 93 1.55 4.61 14.18
CA ASN A 93 1.45 5.93 14.80
C ASN A 93 2.58 6.83 14.29
N SER A 94 2.22 7.79 13.44
CA SER A 94 3.11 8.85 12.96
C SER A 94 2.60 10.20 13.42
N ASN A 95 3.50 11.05 13.90
CA ASN A 95 3.20 12.44 14.27
C ASN A 95 3.47 13.43 13.13
N ASN A 96 3.67 12.95 11.89
CA ASN A 96 3.89 13.82 10.73
C ASN A 96 2.66 13.87 9.82
N GLY A 97 2.36 15.04 9.26
CA GLY A 97 1.20 15.24 8.37
C GLY A 97 1.29 14.52 7.01
N PHE A 98 2.39 13.82 6.74
CA PHE A 98 2.62 13.09 5.48
C PHE A 98 1.95 11.72 5.48
N VAL A 99 1.87 11.07 6.64
CA VAL A 99 1.26 9.75 6.80
C VAL A 99 -0.21 9.93 7.22
N PRO A 100 -1.18 9.50 6.41
CA PRO A 100 -2.58 9.62 6.78
C PRO A 100 -2.91 8.89 8.10
N VAL A 101 -3.87 9.41 8.85
CA VAL A 101 -4.44 8.72 10.01
C VAL A 101 -4.98 7.36 9.58
N ASN A 102 -4.88 6.36 10.46
CA ASN A 102 -5.25 4.96 10.19
C ASN A 102 -4.39 4.33 9.07
N THR A 103 -3.10 4.67 9.03
CA THR A 103 -2.11 3.89 8.30
C THR A 103 -1.69 2.70 9.15
N PHE A 104 -1.57 1.52 8.56
CA PHE A 104 -1.20 0.28 9.22
C PHE A 104 0.15 -0.20 8.70
N LYS A 105 0.89 -0.95 9.50
CA LYS A 105 2.05 -1.71 9.00
C LYS A 105 1.55 -2.82 8.09
N ILE A 106 2.25 -3.12 7.01
CA ILE A 106 2.00 -4.28 6.16
C ILE A 106 3.28 -5.10 6.00
N LYS A 107 3.15 -6.42 6.06
CA LYS A 107 4.22 -7.36 5.70
C LYS A 107 3.84 -8.01 4.38
N LEU A 108 4.75 -8.03 3.42
CA LEU A 108 4.58 -8.64 2.11
C LEU A 108 5.65 -9.73 1.96
N ASN A 109 5.25 -10.96 1.66
CA ASN A 109 6.19 -12.06 1.41
C ASN A 109 5.95 -12.56 -0.01
N PHE A 110 6.97 -12.49 -0.85
CA PHE A 110 6.93 -13.03 -2.21
C PHE A 110 7.68 -14.35 -2.25
N ASP A 111 7.20 -15.30 -3.05
CA ASP A 111 7.78 -16.63 -3.13
C ASP A 111 9.26 -16.57 -3.55
N GLY A 112 10.12 -17.21 -2.77
CA GLY A 112 11.57 -17.24 -3.01
C GLY A 112 12.31 -15.93 -2.75
N LYS A 113 11.69 -14.93 -2.10
CA LYS A 113 12.31 -13.63 -1.81
C LYS A 113 12.29 -13.28 -0.32
N GLN A 114 13.12 -12.31 0.04
CA GLN A 114 13.10 -11.74 1.39
C GLN A 114 11.76 -11.06 1.65
N ALA A 115 11.26 -11.20 2.89
CA ALA A 115 10.08 -10.48 3.34
C ALA A 115 10.28 -8.95 3.28
N GLU A 116 9.32 -8.28 2.67
CA GLU A 116 9.24 -6.84 2.59
C GLU A 116 8.32 -6.29 3.69
N LYS A 117 8.65 -5.09 4.16
CA LYS A 117 7.88 -4.34 5.15
C LYS A 117 7.41 -3.04 4.51
N GLY A 118 6.24 -2.57 4.92
CA GLY A 118 5.64 -1.39 4.35
C GLY A 118 4.61 -0.77 5.27
N LEU A 119 3.97 0.26 4.71
CA LEU A 119 2.79 0.90 5.27
C LEU A 119 1.66 0.76 4.26
N ILE A 120 0.45 0.57 4.78
CA ILE A 120 -0.77 0.57 3.99
C ILE A 120 -1.80 1.51 4.61
N TRP A 121 -2.41 2.31 3.78
CA TRP A 121 -3.56 3.13 4.14
C TRP A 121 -4.66 2.91 3.11
N LEU A 122 -5.90 2.89 3.57
CA LEU A 122 -7.08 2.77 2.74
C LEU A 122 -7.98 3.99 2.94
N SER A 123 -8.42 4.60 1.85
CA SER A 123 -9.44 5.65 1.89
C SER A 123 -10.73 5.14 2.52
N SER A 124 -11.49 6.01 3.17
CA SER A 124 -12.77 5.66 3.82
C SER A 124 -13.78 4.99 2.88
N ASN A 125 -13.80 5.38 1.60
CA ASN A 125 -14.67 4.78 0.57
C ASN A 125 -14.12 3.49 -0.04
N LYS A 126 -12.94 3.03 0.41
CA LYS A 126 -12.25 1.81 -0.06
C LYS A 126 -12.00 1.78 -1.57
N LYS A 127 -11.83 2.95 -2.21
CA LYS A 127 -11.50 3.06 -3.65
C LYS A 127 -10.04 3.44 -3.93
N GLN A 128 -9.33 3.91 -2.91
CA GLN A 128 -7.93 4.32 -3.00
C GLN A 128 -7.11 3.70 -1.86
N ALA A 129 -5.93 3.21 -2.18
CA ALA A 129 -4.95 2.75 -1.21
C ALA A 129 -3.62 3.50 -1.39
N ARG A 130 -2.87 3.70 -0.31
CA ARG A 130 -1.46 4.06 -0.36
C ARG A 130 -0.68 2.88 0.16
N ILE A 131 0.22 2.33 -0.66
CA ILE A 131 1.03 1.18 -0.28
C ILE A 131 2.49 1.58 -0.46
N SER A 132 3.26 1.50 0.62
CA SER A 132 4.71 1.53 0.55
C SER A 132 5.30 0.15 0.70
N ARG A 133 6.46 -0.05 0.09
CA ARG A 133 7.26 -1.25 0.22
C ARG A 133 8.70 -0.87 0.51
N GLY A 134 9.36 -1.71 1.27
CA GLY A 134 10.79 -1.66 1.47
C GLY A 134 11.28 -2.96 2.09
N PHE A 135 12.59 -3.11 2.16
CA PHE A 135 13.22 -4.22 2.86
C PHE A 135 14.31 -3.69 3.79
N SER A 136 14.60 -4.46 4.83
CA SER A 136 15.70 -4.18 5.74
C SER A 136 16.83 -5.17 5.47
N LYS A 137 18.05 -4.68 5.21
CA LYS A 137 19.26 -5.50 5.14
C LYS A 137 20.19 -5.09 6.28
N GLY A 138 20.15 -5.84 7.39
CA GLY A 138 20.86 -5.48 8.61
C GLY A 138 20.33 -4.16 9.19
N LYS A 139 21.20 -3.15 9.33
CA LYS A 139 20.83 -1.80 9.82
C LYS A 139 20.26 -0.88 8.74
N GLN A 140 20.32 -1.26 7.46
CA GLN A 140 19.85 -0.43 6.35
C GLN A 140 18.40 -0.74 6.00
N ASN A 141 17.60 0.30 5.76
CA ASN A 141 16.24 0.20 5.22
C ASN A 141 16.22 0.80 3.82
N THR A 142 15.82 0.00 2.83
CA THR A 142 15.66 0.45 1.45
C THR A 142 14.17 0.57 1.15
N MET A 143 13.70 1.79 0.87
CA MET A 143 12.36 1.99 0.34
C MET A 143 12.36 1.64 -1.15
N LEU A 144 11.49 0.71 -1.54
CA LEU A 144 11.30 0.32 -2.93
C LEU A 144 10.30 1.22 -3.64
N ASN A 145 9.18 1.54 -2.99
CA ASN A 145 8.19 2.48 -3.50
C ASN A 145 7.27 3.02 -2.38
N LEU A 146 6.56 4.09 -2.71
CA LEU A 146 5.37 4.58 -2.01
C LEU A 146 4.42 5.12 -3.07
N PHE A 147 3.42 4.33 -3.45
CA PHE A 147 2.50 4.68 -4.53
C PHE A 147 1.06 4.77 -4.04
N VAL A 148 0.29 5.57 -4.78
CA VAL A 148 -1.16 5.67 -4.66
C VAL A 148 -1.79 4.73 -5.67
N PHE A 149 -2.66 3.84 -5.19
CA PHE A 149 -3.36 2.86 -5.99
C PHE A 149 -4.85 3.17 -6.03
N LYS A 150 -5.47 2.96 -7.19
CA LYS A 150 -6.92 2.99 -7.38
C LYS A 150 -7.44 1.58 -7.58
N LYS A 151 -8.57 1.26 -6.96
CA LYS A 151 -9.27 0.00 -7.21
C LYS A 151 -9.86 0.02 -8.62
N ILE A 152 -9.65 -1.04 -9.39
CA ILE A 152 -10.03 -1.11 -10.81
C ILE A 152 -11.25 -2.01 -11.05
N ASN A 153 -11.58 -2.89 -10.09
CA ASN A 153 -12.76 -3.77 -10.08
C ASN A 153 -13.28 -3.91 -8.65
#